data_AF-A0A933EXJ6-F1
#
_entry.id   AF-A0A933EXJ6-F1
#
_cell.length_a   1.000
_cell.length_b   1.000
_cell.length_c   1.000
_cell.angle_alpha   90.00
_cell.angle_beta   90.00
_cell.angle_gamma   90.00
#
_symmetry.space_group_name_H-M   'P 1'
#
loop_
_entity.id
_entity.type
_entity.pdbx_description
1 polymer ?
#
loop_
_entity_poly.entity_id
_entity_poly.type
_entity_poly.pdbx_seq_one_letter_code
_entity_poly.pdbx_strand_id
1 'polypeptide(L)'
;MNLKSKLILKAIALGLVLCLVSEHISFANPELRTNDGSWIVDGGSWKGQKDITPVPQDPSRLEVPFEFVALREVYKGTNGKLIIHLQDAHTNFGGQKNLAYALGALVKRYGISTAFVEGGDRDVSLDQLRPLASKKTWELLAQRLLYDGILTGPEVLSLTSSLSLKLQGVEYGPLYRQNLKAYRELVQERQEVLGYVHRIQGSLERLKSKFYPKELLEYEKRDRGSWMVDRGYKEDQKIQALLELAKQSRISLKPFPNLQRIRGFLKIKKPYSSPLVGEVRRGGSQSDSPSPRPSHQGRGMEKSFPLDLEALLKEGDLLEEKLYDSKLAVHSSRLI
;
A
#
# COMPACT_ATOMS: atom_id res chain seq x y z
N MET A 1 -10.04 8.43 -38.70
CA MET A 1 -8.66 8.04 -38.29
C MET A 1 -8.06 7.12 -39.34
N ASN A 2 -7.02 7.57 -40.03
CA ASN A 2 -6.21 6.78 -40.97
C ASN A 2 -5.54 5.59 -40.23
N LEU A 3 -5.28 4.48 -40.92
CA LEU A 3 -4.57 3.30 -40.41
C LEU A 3 -3.31 3.66 -39.58
N LYS A 4 -2.54 4.66 -40.01
CA LYS A 4 -1.37 5.16 -39.27
C LYS A 4 -1.72 5.68 -37.87
N SER A 5 -2.81 6.46 -37.74
CA SER A 5 -3.27 6.97 -36.44
C SER A 5 -3.78 5.86 -35.51
N LYS A 6 -4.35 4.78 -36.07
CA LYS A 6 -4.76 3.60 -35.27
C LYS A 6 -3.56 2.82 -34.76
N LEU A 7 -2.49 2.71 -35.55
CA LEU A 7 -1.24 2.08 -35.12
C LEU A 7 -0.56 2.89 -34.00
N ILE A 8 -0.51 4.21 -34.15
CA ILE A 8 0.08 5.12 -33.14
C ILE A 8 -0.69 5.02 -31.81
N LEU A 9 -2.03 5.02 -31.85
CA LEU A 9 -2.82 4.88 -30.61
C LEU A 9 -2.62 3.52 -29.93
N LYS A 10 -2.49 2.44 -30.72
CA LYS A 10 -2.21 1.10 -30.18
C LYS A 10 -0.82 1.03 -29.55
N ALA A 11 0.18 1.67 -30.16
CA ALA A 11 1.52 1.76 -29.59
C ALA A 11 1.54 2.56 -28.28
N ILE A 12 0.82 3.69 -28.22
CA ILE A 12 0.69 4.49 -26.99
C ILE A 12 -0.04 3.70 -25.89
N ALA A 13 -1.14 3.01 -26.22
CA ALA A 13 -1.89 2.20 -25.26
C ALA A 13 -1.06 1.01 -24.75
N LEU A 14 -0.31 0.34 -25.64
CA LEU A 14 0.62 -0.72 -25.25
C LEU A 14 1.73 -0.17 -24.34
N GLY A 15 2.26 1.00 -24.65
CA GLY A 15 3.24 1.71 -23.82
C GLY A 15 2.69 2.04 -22.43
N LEU A 16 1.44 2.53 -22.33
CA LEU A 16 0.79 2.83 -21.06
C LEU A 16 0.50 1.57 -20.23
N VAL A 17 0.05 0.48 -20.88
CA VAL A 17 -0.14 -0.81 -20.19
C VAL A 17 1.19 -1.36 -19.70
N LEU A 18 2.24 -1.28 -20.51
CA LEU A 18 3.60 -1.65 -20.09
C LEU A 18 4.10 -0.76 -18.94
N CYS A 19 3.83 0.55 -18.96
CA CYS A 19 4.16 1.45 -17.84
C CYS A 19 3.39 1.08 -16.56
N LEU A 20 2.09 0.83 -16.63
CA LEU A 20 1.29 0.50 -15.44
C LEU A 20 1.59 -0.91 -14.91
N VAL A 21 1.83 -1.88 -15.79
CA VAL A 21 2.26 -3.23 -15.42
C VAL A 21 3.68 -3.21 -14.87
N SER A 22 4.59 -2.41 -15.43
CA SER A 22 5.93 -2.23 -14.86
C SER A 22 5.91 -1.48 -13.54
N GLU A 23 5.03 -0.51 -13.33
CA GLU A 23 4.81 0.11 -12.01
C GLU A 23 4.31 -0.93 -11.01
N HIS A 24 3.30 -1.72 -11.36
CA HIS A 24 2.80 -2.79 -10.49
C HIS A 24 3.85 -3.87 -10.22
N ILE A 25 4.63 -4.29 -11.22
CA ILE A 25 5.72 -5.26 -11.04
C ILE A 25 6.87 -4.66 -10.21
N SER A 26 7.20 -3.38 -10.40
CA SER A 26 8.23 -2.67 -9.63
C SER A 26 7.83 -2.49 -8.16
N PHE A 27 6.54 -2.34 -7.87
CA PHE A 27 6.00 -2.30 -6.52
C PHE A 27 5.68 -3.69 -5.92
N ALA A 28 5.49 -4.73 -6.75
CA ALA A 28 5.03 -6.05 -6.34
C ALA A 28 6.09 -7.17 -6.38
N ASN A 29 7.39 -6.85 -6.30
CA ASN A 29 8.40 -7.89 -6.08
C ASN A 29 9.00 -7.85 -4.65
N PRO A 30 8.27 -8.30 -3.61
CA PRO A 30 8.82 -8.43 -2.27
C PRO A 30 9.65 -9.71 -2.07
N GLU A 31 9.69 -10.61 -3.06
CA GLU A 31 10.28 -11.95 -2.95
C GLU A 31 11.58 -12.10 -3.74
N LEU A 32 12.58 -11.30 -3.38
CA LEU A 32 13.94 -11.71 -3.63
C LEU A 32 14.37 -12.60 -2.46
N ARG A 33 14.45 -13.91 -2.74
CA ARG A 33 15.15 -14.90 -1.92
C ARG A 33 16.53 -15.12 -2.52
N THR A 34 17.54 -15.28 -1.69
CA THR A 34 18.83 -15.83 -2.11
C THR A 34 18.66 -17.31 -2.48
N ASN A 35 19.63 -17.88 -3.18
CA ASN A 35 19.62 -19.30 -3.59
C ASN A 35 19.55 -20.29 -2.41
N ASP A 36 19.84 -19.87 -1.18
CA ASP A 36 19.76 -20.68 0.03
C ASP A 36 18.40 -20.58 0.76
N GLY A 37 17.42 -19.87 0.19
CA GLY A 37 16.09 -19.71 0.77
C GLY A 37 16.03 -18.74 1.95
N SER A 38 17.14 -18.09 2.31
CA SER A 38 17.11 -16.93 3.19
C SER A 38 16.49 -15.74 2.44
N TRP A 39 15.82 -14.87 3.21
CA TRP A 39 15.39 -13.58 2.69
C TRP A 39 16.63 -12.71 2.50
N ILE A 40 16.65 -11.76 1.55
CA ILE A 40 17.69 -10.70 1.46
C ILE A 40 17.60 -9.71 2.67
N VAL A 41 17.34 -10.22 3.87
CA VAL A 41 17.77 -9.64 5.14
C VAL A 41 19.12 -10.22 5.57
N ASP A 42 19.51 -11.40 5.06
CA ASP A 42 20.92 -11.77 5.04
C ASP A 42 21.60 -10.92 3.98
N GLY A 43 21.98 -9.72 4.41
CA GLY A 43 22.85 -8.85 3.66
C GLY A 43 23.94 -9.69 3.03
N GLY A 44 24.04 -9.62 1.69
CA GLY A 44 25.35 -9.76 1.07
C GLY A 44 26.28 -8.96 1.96
N SER A 45 27.19 -9.68 2.63
CA SER A 45 27.90 -9.22 3.81
C SER A 45 28.23 -7.75 3.63
N TRP A 46 27.57 -6.86 4.39
CA TRP A 46 27.75 -5.41 4.27
C TRP A 46 29.10 -4.99 4.87
N LYS A 47 30.16 -5.75 4.55
CA LYS A 47 31.54 -5.53 4.90
C LYS A 47 32.18 -4.73 3.77
N GLY A 48 32.55 -3.49 4.07
CA GLY A 48 33.69 -2.85 3.43
C GLY A 48 33.42 -1.90 2.28
N GLN A 49 32.49 -0.96 2.41
CA GLN A 49 32.61 0.30 1.65
C GLN A 49 33.22 1.35 2.58
N LYS A 50 34.52 1.61 2.39
CA LYS A 50 35.33 2.48 3.26
C LYS A 50 35.17 3.98 2.95
N ASP A 51 34.60 4.33 1.81
CA ASP A 51 34.61 5.72 1.35
C ASP A 51 33.18 6.24 1.12
N ILE A 52 32.77 7.21 1.94
CA ILE A 52 31.56 7.99 1.75
C ILE A 52 31.76 8.83 0.48
N THR A 53 30.83 8.70 -0.47
CA THR A 53 30.81 9.52 -1.68
C THR A 53 30.23 10.89 -1.35
N PRO A 54 30.87 12.00 -1.73
CA PRO A 54 30.27 13.33 -1.58
C PRO A 54 28.89 13.40 -2.26
N VAL A 55 27.93 14.01 -1.58
CA VAL A 55 26.59 14.25 -2.15
C VAL A 55 26.75 15.11 -3.42
N PRO A 56 26.21 14.67 -4.58
CA PRO A 56 26.35 15.43 -5.81
C PRO A 56 25.56 16.75 -5.72
N GLN A 57 26.20 17.83 -6.17
CA GLN A 57 25.57 19.15 -6.29
C GLN A 57 24.54 19.21 -7.42
N ASP A 58 24.76 18.42 -8.48
CA ASP A 58 23.79 18.27 -9.56
C ASP A 58 22.90 17.06 -9.28
N PRO A 59 21.58 17.23 -9.10
CA PRO A 59 20.68 16.14 -8.75
C PRO A 59 20.58 15.07 -9.85
N SER A 60 20.91 15.40 -11.11
CA SER A 60 20.96 14.40 -12.20
C SER A 60 22.10 13.38 -12.05
N ARG A 61 23.08 13.67 -11.18
CA ARG A 61 24.21 12.79 -10.88
C ARG A 61 23.99 11.93 -9.63
N LEU A 62 22.83 12.04 -8.99
CA LEU A 62 22.47 11.16 -7.88
C LEU A 62 22.34 9.73 -8.39
N GLU A 63 23.09 8.81 -7.79
CA GLU A 63 22.95 7.39 -8.10
C GLU A 63 21.79 6.81 -7.30
N VAL A 64 20.66 6.69 -7.97
CA VAL A 64 19.40 6.18 -7.42
C VAL A 64 19.47 4.65 -7.27
N PRO A 65 19.05 4.08 -6.13
CA PRO A 65 19.01 2.62 -5.95
C PRO A 65 17.79 2.02 -6.68
N PHE A 66 17.86 1.95 -8.01
CA PHE A 66 16.76 1.53 -8.89
C PHE A 66 16.23 0.10 -8.64
N GLU A 67 16.96 -0.72 -7.89
CA GLU A 67 16.50 -2.03 -7.41
C GLU A 67 15.31 -1.92 -6.46
N PHE A 68 15.17 -0.79 -5.74
CA PHE A 68 14.15 -0.59 -4.72
C PHE A 68 13.16 0.52 -5.07
N VAL A 69 13.55 1.50 -5.88
CA VAL A 69 12.74 2.69 -6.15
C VAL A 69 12.69 3.06 -7.63
N ALA A 70 11.62 3.75 -8.03
CA ALA A 70 11.51 4.40 -9.32
C ALA A 70 11.74 5.92 -9.18
N LEU A 71 12.55 6.49 -10.07
CA LEU A 71 12.74 7.93 -10.14
C LEU A 71 11.53 8.59 -10.79
N ARG A 72 10.90 9.52 -10.07
CA ARG A 72 9.74 10.27 -10.59
C ARG A 72 10.15 11.58 -11.26
N GLU A 73 10.84 12.43 -10.53
CA GLU A 73 11.13 13.80 -10.96
C GLU A 73 12.52 14.24 -10.50
N VAL A 74 13.14 15.14 -11.26
CA VAL A 74 14.44 15.75 -10.94
C VAL A 74 14.34 17.25 -11.22
N TYR A 75 14.68 18.06 -10.22
CA TYR A 75 14.69 19.53 -10.34
C TYR A 75 16.01 20.08 -9.85
N LYS A 76 16.60 21.01 -10.62
CA LYS A 76 17.82 21.73 -10.23
C LYS A 76 17.45 23.04 -9.53
N GLY A 77 17.73 23.11 -8.23
CA GLY A 77 17.57 24.32 -7.43
C GLY A 77 18.70 25.34 -7.64
N THR A 78 18.62 26.46 -6.92
CA THR A 78 19.55 27.60 -7.08
C THR A 78 20.58 27.74 -5.96
N ASN A 79 20.46 26.96 -4.87
CA ASN A 79 21.23 27.18 -3.64
C ASN A 79 22.21 26.04 -3.29
N GLY A 80 22.48 25.11 -4.21
CA GLY A 80 23.43 24.00 -4.01
C GLY A 80 23.02 22.98 -2.95
N LYS A 81 21.76 22.99 -2.49
CA LYS A 81 21.22 21.97 -1.57
C LYS A 81 20.53 20.87 -2.37
N LEU A 82 20.82 19.62 -2.02
CA LEU A 82 20.10 18.46 -2.53
C LEU A 82 19.03 18.03 -1.52
N ILE A 83 17.79 17.88 -2.00
CA ILE A 83 16.71 17.25 -1.26
C ILE A 83 16.36 15.96 -2.01
N ILE A 84 16.41 14.84 -1.28
CA ILE A 84 15.97 13.54 -1.80
C ILE A 84 14.61 13.26 -1.16
N HIS A 85 13.58 13.20 -2.00
CA HIS A 85 12.23 12.88 -1.56
C HIS A 85 11.92 11.41 -1.90
N LEU A 86 11.70 10.60 -0.87
CA LEU A 86 11.30 9.21 -1.00
C LEU A 86 9.80 9.12 -0.67
N GLN A 87 9.02 8.62 -1.61
CA GLN A 87 7.57 8.42 -1.44
C GLN A 87 7.28 6.92 -1.39
N ASP A 88 6.29 6.54 -0.58
CA ASP A 88 5.82 5.17 -0.48
C ASP A 88 4.30 5.07 -0.58
N ALA A 89 3.83 3.85 -0.84
CA ALA A 89 2.44 3.51 -0.64
C ALA A 89 2.26 3.11 0.83
N HIS A 90 1.62 3.99 1.62
CA HIS A 90 1.43 3.76 3.06
C HIS A 90 0.86 2.38 3.35
N THR A 91 1.33 1.74 4.42
CA THR A 91 0.90 0.40 4.89
C THR A 91 1.12 -0.74 3.88
N ASN A 92 1.78 -0.48 2.74
CA ASN A 92 2.20 -1.54 1.83
C ASN A 92 3.52 -2.16 2.30
N PHE A 93 3.47 -3.43 2.73
CA PHE A 93 4.64 -4.14 3.23
C PHE A 93 5.84 -4.11 2.26
N GLY A 94 5.63 -4.39 0.98
CA GLY A 94 6.69 -4.39 -0.03
C GLY A 94 7.27 -2.99 -0.26
N GLY A 95 6.41 -1.98 -0.35
CA GLY A 95 6.80 -0.58 -0.50
C GLY A 95 7.60 -0.06 0.68
N GLN A 96 7.19 -0.37 1.91
CA GLN A 96 7.89 0.02 3.13
C GLN A 96 9.24 -0.70 3.27
N LYS A 97 9.32 -1.97 2.87
CA LYS A 97 10.59 -2.72 2.81
C LYS A 97 11.56 -2.11 1.79
N ASN A 98 11.08 -1.78 0.60
CA ASN A 98 11.87 -1.12 -0.43
C ASN A 98 12.34 0.28 -0.01
N LEU A 99 11.47 1.04 0.68
CA LEU A 99 11.83 2.32 1.29
C LEU A 99 12.99 2.17 2.28
N ALA A 100 12.95 1.17 3.16
CA ALA A 100 14.02 0.89 4.12
C ALA A 100 15.35 0.59 3.41
N TYR A 101 15.33 -0.24 2.36
CA TYR A 101 16.53 -0.58 1.59
C TYR A 101 17.09 0.60 0.81
N ALA A 102 16.24 1.37 0.12
CA ALA A 102 16.65 2.54 -0.62
C ALA A 102 17.30 3.59 0.29
N LEU A 103 16.67 3.88 1.43
CA LEU A 103 17.21 4.78 2.43
C LEU A 103 18.55 4.26 2.98
N GLY A 104 18.64 2.97 3.32
CA GLY A 104 19.88 2.37 3.78
C GLY A 104 21.02 2.45 2.76
N ALA A 105 20.74 2.27 1.47
CA ALA A 105 21.71 2.42 0.39
C ALA A 105 22.20 3.87 0.28
N LEU A 106 21.30 4.84 0.34
CA LEU A 106 21.63 6.26 0.28
C LEU A 106 22.47 6.71 1.49
N VAL A 107 22.11 6.26 2.69
CA VAL A 107 22.86 6.54 3.94
C VAL A 107 24.29 6.03 3.84
N LYS A 108 24.49 4.78 3.42
CA LYS A 108 25.83 4.19 3.28
C LYS A 108 26.67 4.91 2.22
N ARG A 109 26.06 5.22 1.07
CA ARG A 109 26.77 5.81 -0.07
C ARG A 109 27.15 7.25 0.18
N TYR A 110 26.22 8.05 0.68
CA TYR A 110 26.36 9.50 0.75
C TYR A 110 26.55 10.04 2.17
N GLY A 111 26.58 9.18 3.18
CA GLY A 111 26.74 9.59 4.57
C GLY A 111 25.56 10.40 5.08
N ILE A 112 24.34 10.14 4.57
CA ILE A 112 23.14 10.84 5.02
C ILE A 112 22.91 10.49 6.50
N SER A 113 22.95 11.50 7.36
CA SER A 113 22.85 11.33 8.82
C SER A 113 21.45 11.61 9.36
N THR A 114 20.56 12.21 8.57
CA THR A 114 19.20 12.57 9.00
C THR A 114 18.20 12.34 7.89
N ALA A 115 17.11 11.65 8.20
CA ALA A 115 15.93 11.52 7.37
C ALA A 115 14.74 12.21 8.05
N PHE A 116 14.02 13.01 7.26
CA PHE A 116 12.79 13.66 7.71
C PHE A 116 11.60 12.77 7.36
N VAL A 117 10.74 12.47 8.33
CA VAL A 117 9.66 11.48 8.17
C VAL A 117 8.29 12.06 8.51
N GLU A 118 7.28 11.64 7.75
CA GLU A 118 5.86 11.88 8.06
C GLU A 118 5.40 11.01 9.24
N GLY A 119 4.31 11.37 9.92
CA GLY A 119 3.78 10.58 11.04
C GLY A 119 4.42 10.86 12.41
N GLY A 120 5.24 11.89 12.55
CA GLY A 120 5.83 12.29 13.83
C GLY A 120 6.26 13.75 13.89
N ASP A 121 6.35 14.32 15.09
CA ASP A 121 6.74 15.73 15.34
C ASP A 121 8.10 15.89 16.04
N ARG A 122 8.84 14.79 16.21
CA ARG A 122 10.07 14.71 17.02
C ARG A 122 11.03 13.62 16.52
N ASP A 123 12.10 13.38 17.27
CA ASP A 123 12.97 12.23 17.03
C ASP A 123 12.17 10.92 17.18
N VAL A 124 12.11 10.14 16.11
CA VAL A 124 11.43 8.84 16.04
C VAL A 124 12.41 7.71 15.72
N SER A 125 13.71 7.94 15.92
CA SER A 125 14.70 6.88 15.84
C SER A 125 14.45 5.79 16.89
N LEU A 126 14.71 4.55 16.50
CA LEU A 126 14.59 3.36 17.36
C LEU A 126 15.95 2.74 17.71
N ASP A 127 17.05 3.44 17.43
CA ASP A 127 18.41 2.96 17.65
C ASP A 127 18.72 2.71 19.13
N GLN A 128 18.09 3.46 20.03
CA GLN A 128 18.16 3.25 21.48
C GLN A 128 17.62 1.88 21.95
N LEU A 129 16.77 1.23 21.14
CA LEU A 129 16.22 -0.08 21.47
C LEU A 129 17.14 -1.24 21.03
N ARG A 130 18.09 -0.98 20.12
CA ARG A 130 19.02 -2.00 19.59
C ARG A 130 19.69 -2.84 20.67
N PRO A 131 20.18 -2.29 21.81
CA PRO A 131 20.86 -3.09 22.84
C PRO A 131 19.95 -4.06 23.60
N LEU A 132 18.62 -3.92 23.50
CA LEU A 132 17.69 -4.71 24.31
C LEU A 132 17.51 -6.14 23.82
N ALA A 133 17.89 -6.44 22.57
CA ALA A 133 17.75 -7.76 21.98
C ALA A 133 18.80 -8.02 20.90
N SER A 134 18.95 -9.27 20.48
CA SER A 134 19.85 -9.62 19.39
C SER A 134 19.38 -8.99 18.06
N LYS A 135 20.32 -8.70 17.15
CA LYS A 135 19.99 -8.21 15.79
C LYS A 135 18.96 -9.11 15.09
N LYS A 136 19.12 -10.43 15.22
CA LYS A 136 18.22 -11.42 14.61
C LYS A 136 16.82 -11.35 15.21
N THR A 137 16.70 -11.16 16.52
CA THR A 137 15.41 -10.96 17.21
C THR A 137 14.73 -9.71 16.67
N TRP A 138 15.46 -8.60 16.56
CA TRP A 138 14.92 -7.35 16.01
C TRP A 138 14.51 -7.47 14.55
N GLU A 139 15.27 -8.18 13.71
CA GLU A 139 14.90 -8.38 12.31
C GLU A 139 13.57 -9.14 12.17
N LEU A 140 13.37 -10.20 12.96
CA LEU A 140 12.12 -10.98 12.94
C LEU A 140 10.93 -10.16 13.45
N LEU A 141 11.09 -9.50 14.59
CA LEU A 141 10.02 -8.69 15.19
C LEU A 141 9.69 -7.47 14.33
N ALA A 142 10.70 -6.73 13.85
CA ALA A 142 10.49 -5.58 13.00
C ALA A 142 9.81 -5.94 11.69
N GLN A 143 10.11 -7.10 11.10
CA GLN A 143 9.41 -7.59 9.91
C GLN A 143 7.92 -7.85 10.19
N ARG A 144 7.60 -8.46 11.33
CA ARG A 144 6.22 -8.69 11.77
C ARG A 144 5.49 -7.36 11.96
N LEU A 145 6.09 -6.42 12.68
CA LEU A 145 5.49 -5.11 12.95
C LEU A 145 5.36 -4.24 11.69
N LEU A 146 6.26 -4.39 10.72
CA LEU A 146 6.14 -3.77 9.40
C LEU A 146 4.97 -4.34 8.61
N TYR A 147 4.78 -5.67 8.68
CA TYR A 147 3.66 -6.36 8.03
C TYR A 147 2.32 -5.93 8.63
N ASP A 148 2.25 -5.79 9.95
CA ASP A 148 1.05 -5.33 10.67
C ASP A 148 0.85 -3.80 10.55
N GLY A 149 1.76 -3.08 9.90
CA GLY A 149 1.67 -1.62 9.69
C GLY A 149 1.95 -0.79 10.94
N ILE A 150 2.53 -1.38 11.99
CA ILE A 150 2.90 -0.72 13.25
C ILE A 150 4.22 0.04 13.08
N LEU A 151 5.19 -0.54 12.36
CA LEU A 151 6.45 0.11 12.00
C LEU A 151 6.46 0.55 10.55
N THR A 152 7.17 1.64 10.28
CA THR A 152 7.51 2.12 8.93
C THR A 152 8.88 1.62 8.50
N GLY A 153 9.17 1.64 7.21
CA GLY A 153 10.45 1.26 6.62
C GLY A 153 11.65 1.99 7.25
N PRO A 154 11.61 3.33 7.41
CA PRO A 154 12.67 4.07 8.10
C PRO A 154 12.87 3.60 9.54
N GLU A 155 11.81 3.35 10.30
CA GLU A 155 11.90 2.83 11.68
C GLU A 155 12.51 1.43 11.73
N VAL A 156 12.13 0.54 10.81
CA VAL A 156 12.74 -0.78 10.65
C VAL A 156 14.23 -0.65 10.36
N LEU A 157 14.64 0.24 9.45
CA LEU A 157 16.04 0.51 9.16
C LEU A 157 16.78 1.03 10.40
N SER A 158 16.17 1.95 11.15
CA SER A 158 16.73 2.48 12.40
C SER A 158 16.89 1.39 13.45
N LEU A 159 15.98 0.42 13.54
CA LEU A 159 16.00 -0.62 14.57
C LEU A 159 16.96 -1.78 14.22
N THR A 160 17.02 -2.17 12.94
CA THR A 160 17.68 -3.42 12.53
C THR A 160 19.09 -3.25 11.95
N SER A 161 19.51 -2.01 11.69
CA SER A 161 20.85 -1.72 11.15
C SER A 161 21.79 -1.10 12.17
N SER A 162 23.09 -1.12 11.89
CA SER A 162 24.11 -0.38 12.64
C SER A 162 24.36 1.03 12.09
N LEU A 163 23.50 1.51 11.18
CA LEU A 163 23.67 2.81 10.56
C LEU A 163 23.40 3.93 11.58
N SER A 164 24.22 4.97 11.53
CA SER A 164 23.98 6.22 12.24
C SER A 164 23.04 7.07 11.39
N LEU A 165 21.74 6.93 11.66
CA LEU A 165 20.67 7.64 10.97
C LEU A 165 19.71 8.18 12.02
N LYS A 166 19.54 9.50 12.07
CA LYS A 166 18.50 10.16 12.84
C LYS A 166 17.21 10.23 12.02
N LEU A 167 16.09 9.82 12.61
CA LEU A 167 14.76 10.00 12.03
C LEU A 167 14.08 11.17 12.74
N GLN A 168 13.86 12.25 12.01
CA GLN A 168 13.22 13.45 12.53
C GLN A 168 11.83 13.61 11.93
N GLY A 169 10.81 13.49 12.77
CA GLY A 169 9.45 13.83 12.42
C GLY A 169 9.31 15.31 12.02
N VAL A 170 8.56 15.58 10.96
CA VAL A 170 8.31 16.94 10.42
C VAL A 170 6.87 17.41 10.54
N GLU A 171 6.01 16.66 11.24
CA GLU A 171 4.64 17.08 11.48
C GLU A 171 4.55 18.27 12.44
N TYR A 172 3.52 19.09 12.24
CA TYR A 172 3.19 20.15 13.18
C TYR A 172 2.28 19.62 14.28
N GLY A 173 2.89 19.17 15.39
CA GLY A 173 2.20 18.56 16.53
C GLY A 173 0.97 19.32 17.06
N PRO A 174 0.97 20.67 17.16
CA PRO A 174 -0.23 21.41 17.55
C PRO A 174 -1.42 21.20 16.61
N LEU A 175 -1.19 21.16 15.29
CA LEU A 175 -2.26 20.90 14.32
C LEU A 175 -2.75 19.45 14.40
N TYR A 176 -1.85 18.48 14.61
CA TYR A 176 -2.25 17.11 14.88
C TYR A 176 -3.20 17.02 16.09
N ARG A 177 -2.85 17.66 17.21
CA ARG A 177 -3.69 17.68 18.42
C ARG A 177 -5.04 18.36 18.19
N GLN A 178 -5.07 19.44 17.42
CA GLN A 178 -6.33 20.10 17.03
C GLN A 178 -7.20 19.15 16.20
N ASN A 179 -6.63 18.46 15.21
CA ASN A 179 -7.36 17.48 14.41
C ASN A 179 -7.87 16.31 15.26
N LEU A 180 -7.06 15.81 16.19
CA LEU A 180 -7.47 14.74 17.11
C LEU A 180 -8.62 15.18 18.02
N LYS A 181 -8.59 16.42 18.53
CA LYS A 181 -9.68 16.99 19.31
C LYS A 181 -10.96 17.08 18.48
N ALA A 182 -10.89 17.67 17.28
CA ALA A 182 -12.03 17.77 16.38
C ALA A 182 -12.63 16.41 16.02
N TYR A 183 -11.77 15.41 15.79
CA TYR A 183 -12.21 14.03 15.56
C TYR A 183 -12.92 13.44 16.77
N ARG A 184 -12.39 13.60 17.99
CA ARG A 184 -13.03 13.12 19.22
C ARG A 184 -14.40 13.74 19.45
N GLU A 185 -14.53 15.04 19.25
CA GLU A 185 -15.80 15.77 19.34
C GLU A 185 -16.80 15.23 18.30
N LEU A 186 -16.37 15.07 17.04
CA LEU A 186 -17.21 14.49 15.98
C LEU A 186 -17.66 13.05 16.28
N VAL A 187 -16.78 12.23 16.86
CA VAL A 187 -17.10 10.82 17.20
C VAL A 187 -18.18 10.75 18.27
N GLN A 188 -18.20 11.68 19.23
CA GLN A 188 -19.25 11.74 20.26
C GLN A 188 -20.62 12.06 19.64
N GLU A 189 -20.65 12.93 18.63
CA GLU A 189 -21.88 13.31 17.93
C GLU A 189 -22.25 12.36 16.78
N ARG A 190 -21.43 11.34 16.51
CA ARG A 190 -21.56 10.48 15.32
C ARG A 190 -22.96 9.91 15.16
N GLN A 191 -23.56 9.42 16.24
CA GLN A 191 -24.90 8.81 16.16
C GLN A 191 -25.98 9.83 15.81
N GLU A 192 -25.89 11.05 16.37
CA GLU A 192 -26.81 12.13 16.05
C GLU A 192 -26.66 12.59 14.60
N VAL A 193 -25.42 12.83 14.16
CA VAL A 193 -25.09 13.21 12.78
C VAL A 193 -25.57 12.14 11.80
N LEU A 194 -25.32 10.86 12.08
CA LEU A 194 -25.83 9.76 11.26
C LEU A 194 -27.36 9.72 11.24
N GLY A 195 -28.01 9.99 12.38
CA GLY A 195 -29.47 10.12 12.46
C GLY A 195 -29.99 11.26 11.58
N TYR A 196 -29.33 12.41 11.57
CA TYR A 196 -29.68 13.55 10.70
C TYR A 196 -29.47 13.22 9.22
N VAL A 197 -28.33 12.61 8.86
CA VAL A 197 -28.05 12.13 7.50
C VAL A 197 -29.11 11.13 7.05
N HIS A 198 -29.53 10.21 7.92
CA HIS A 198 -30.58 9.25 7.60
C HIS A 198 -31.94 9.92 7.35
N ARG A 199 -32.30 10.97 8.13
CA ARG A 199 -33.52 11.77 7.90
C ARG A 199 -33.46 12.52 6.57
N ILE A 200 -32.31 13.10 6.21
CA ILE A 200 -32.10 13.75 4.91
C ILE A 200 -32.26 12.72 3.79
N GLN A 201 -31.59 11.57 3.90
CA GLN A 201 -31.71 10.49 2.92
C GLN A 201 -33.16 10.04 2.75
N GLY A 202 -33.90 9.81 3.84
CA GLY A 202 -35.32 9.46 3.77
C GLY A 202 -36.18 10.53 3.11
N SER A 203 -35.89 11.81 3.36
CA SER A 203 -36.59 12.94 2.71
C SER A 203 -36.27 13.03 1.23
N LEU A 204 -34.99 12.83 0.86
CA LEU A 204 -34.54 12.78 -0.51
C LEU A 204 -35.19 11.62 -1.27
N GLU A 205 -35.29 10.43 -0.69
CA GLU A 205 -35.95 9.27 -1.31
C GLU A 205 -37.46 9.52 -1.55
N ARG A 206 -38.14 10.23 -0.64
CA ARG A 206 -39.53 10.67 -0.87
C ARG A 206 -39.64 11.67 -2.02
N LEU A 207 -38.73 12.66 -2.09
CA LEU A 207 -38.71 13.63 -3.18
C LEU A 207 -38.41 12.96 -4.52
N LYS A 208 -37.43 12.07 -4.58
CA LYS A 208 -37.14 11.25 -5.76
C LYS A 208 -38.39 10.49 -6.20
N SER A 209 -39.07 9.80 -5.28
CA SER A 209 -40.29 9.04 -5.61
C SER A 209 -41.41 9.91 -6.19
N LYS A 210 -41.44 11.21 -5.87
CA LYS A 210 -42.44 12.17 -6.39
C LYS A 210 -42.04 12.79 -7.73
N PHE A 211 -40.77 13.10 -7.92
CA PHE A 211 -40.31 13.93 -9.05
C PHE A 211 -39.50 13.17 -10.11
N TYR A 212 -38.92 12.02 -9.76
CA TYR A 212 -38.14 11.25 -10.73
C TYR A 212 -39.05 10.46 -11.66
N PRO A 213 -38.72 10.38 -12.96
CA PRO A 213 -39.36 9.45 -13.86
C PRO A 213 -39.06 8.00 -13.46
N LYS A 214 -39.97 7.08 -13.81
CA LYS A 214 -39.94 5.68 -13.36
C LYS A 214 -38.61 5.00 -13.71
N GLU A 215 -38.07 5.28 -14.88
CA GLU A 215 -36.83 4.70 -15.40
C GLU A 215 -35.62 5.08 -14.53
N LEU A 216 -35.61 6.30 -13.98
CA LEU A 216 -34.53 6.77 -13.11
C LEU A 216 -34.65 6.16 -11.70
N LEU A 217 -35.89 5.97 -11.20
CA LEU A 217 -36.13 5.25 -9.95
C LEU A 217 -35.71 3.78 -10.04
N GLU A 218 -35.96 3.13 -11.18
CA GLU A 218 -35.53 1.75 -11.43
C GLU A 218 -34.01 1.62 -11.54
N TYR A 219 -33.35 2.59 -12.19
CA TYR A 219 -31.89 2.69 -12.23
C TYR A 219 -31.30 2.76 -10.81
N GLU A 220 -31.79 3.65 -9.95
CA GLU A 220 -31.26 3.80 -8.58
C GLU A 220 -31.60 2.61 -7.67
N LYS A 221 -32.76 1.95 -7.85
CA LYS A 221 -33.14 0.76 -7.06
C LYS A 221 -32.18 -0.41 -7.27
N ARG A 222 -31.60 -0.57 -8.46
CA ARG A 222 -30.57 -1.60 -8.72
C ARG A 222 -29.31 -1.42 -7.87
N ASP A 223 -29.13 -0.26 -7.25
CA ASP A 223 -27.89 0.13 -6.56
C ASP A 223 -27.94 0.11 -5.02
N ARG A 224 -29.11 -0.07 -4.40
CA ARG A 224 -29.25 0.12 -2.94
C ARG A 224 -28.41 -0.83 -2.06
N GLY A 225 -27.88 -1.92 -2.60
CA GLY A 225 -27.05 -2.90 -1.87
C GLY A 225 -25.53 -2.75 -2.04
N SER A 226 -25.04 -1.80 -2.84
CA SER A 226 -23.65 -1.85 -3.35
C SER A 226 -22.63 -0.95 -2.63
N TRP A 227 -23.03 -0.16 -1.63
CA TRP A 227 -22.13 0.82 -1.00
C TRP A 227 -21.08 0.20 -0.06
N MET A 228 -21.20 -1.10 0.25
CA MET A 228 -20.33 -1.76 1.25
C MET A 228 -19.41 -2.85 0.70
N VAL A 229 -19.58 -3.33 -0.54
CA VAL A 229 -18.80 -4.48 -1.02
C VAL A 229 -18.42 -4.30 -2.49
N ASP A 230 -17.14 -4.04 -2.70
CA ASP A 230 -16.39 -4.06 -3.98
C ASP A 230 -16.48 -2.80 -4.86
N ARG A 231 -15.53 -1.87 -4.65
CA ARG A 231 -15.51 -0.51 -5.25
C ARG A 231 -15.02 -0.44 -6.70
N GLY A 232 -14.30 -1.44 -7.20
CA GLY A 232 -13.67 -1.36 -8.52
C GLY A 232 -14.56 -1.80 -9.68
N TYR A 233 -15.28 -2.92 -9.51
CA TYR A 233 -15.94 -3.61 -10.62
C TYR A 233 -17.37 -3.12 -10.88
N LYS A 234 -18.04 -2.58 -9.86
CA LYS A 234 -19.45 -2.16 -9.98
C LYS A 234 -19.61 -0.74 -10.51
N GLU A 235 -18.61 0.13 -10.36
CA GLU A 235 -18.70 1.54 -10.74
C GLU A 235 -18.76 1.74 -12.26
N ASP A 236 -17.97 0.98 -13.02
CA ASP A 236 -18.03 0.99 -14.49
C ASP A 236 -19.42 0.58 -15.00
N GLN A 237 -20.02 -0.45 -14.41
CA GLN A 237 -21.37 -0.93 -14.78
C GLN A 237 -22.45 0.10 -14.47
N LYS A 238 -22.35 0.81 -13.35
CA LYS A 238 -23.27 1.91 -13.00
C LYS A 238 -23.24 3.01 -14.04
N ILE A 239 -22.04 3.47 -14.38
CA ILE A 239 -21.88 4.56 -15.34
C ILE A 239 -22.38 4.11 -16.73
N GLN A 240 -22.13 2.87 -17.14
CA GLN A 240 -22.71 2.34 -18.38
C GLN A 240 -24.24 2.32 -18.36
N ALA A 241 -24.86 1.86 -17.29
CA ALA A 241 -26.32 1.85 -17.16
C ALA A 241 -26.91 3.27 -17.21
N LEU A 242 -26.24 4.26 -16.61
CA LEU A 242 -26.63 5.67 -16.67
C LEU A 242 -26.49 6.24 -18.10
N LEU A 243 -25.42 5.88 -18.81
CA LEU A 243 -25.18 6.30 -20.19
C LEU A 243 -26.23 5.72 -21.15
N GLU A 244 -26.63 4.47 -20.96
CA GLU A 244 -27.71 3.86 -21.75
C GLU A 244 -29.06 4.50 -21.43
N LEU A 245 -29.34 4.82 -20.17
CA LEU A 245 -30.55 5.57 -19.80
C LEU A 245 -30.58 6.94 -20.48
N ALA A 246 -29.47 7.69 -20.45
CA ALA A 246 -29.39 8.98 -21.13
C ALA A 246 -29.63 8.85 -22.65
N LYS A 247 -29.12 7.79 -23.28
CA LYS A 247 -29.33 7.50 -24.70
C LYS A 247 -30.80 7.15 -25.00
N GLN A 248 -31.43 6.32 -24.18
CA GLN A 248 -32.86 5.96 -24.31
C GLN A 248 -33.76 7.19 -24.19
N SER A 249 -33.45 8.08 -23.23
CA SER A 249 -34.14 9.36 -23.04
C SER A 249 -33.72 10.45 -24.04
N ARG A 250 -32.89 10.13 -25.03
CA ARG A 250 -32.38 11.06 -26.06
C ARG A 250 -31.69 12.32 -25.49
N ILE A 251 -31.08 12.20 -24.32
CA ILE A 251 -30.35 13.28 -23.65
C ILE A 251 -28.96 13.40 -24.28
N SER A 252 -28.66 14.60 -24.79
CA SER A 252 -27.35 14.90 -25.34
C SER A 252 -26.31 14.99 -24.22
N LEU A 253 -25.22 14.23 -24.35
CA LEU A 253 -24.08 14.33 -23.43
C LEU A 253 -23.14 15.51 -23.77
N LYS A 254 -23.45 16.32 -24.79
CA LYS A 254 -22.64 17.49 -25.21
C LYS A 254 -22.31 18.45 -24.06
N PRO A 255 -23.27 18.80 -23.17
CA PRO A 255 -23.01 19.71 -22.05
C PRO A 255 -22.17 19.10 -20.92
N PHE A 256 -21.92 17.79 -20.94
CA PHE A 256 -21.28 17.06 -19.83
C PHE A 256 -19.91 16.51 -20.26
N PRO A 257 -18.87 17.38 -20.40
CA PRO A 257 -17.57 16.98 -20.96
C PRO A 257 -16.88 15.89 -20.14
N ASN A 258 -17.03 15.89 -18.82
CA ASN A 258 -16.46 14.84 -17.95
C ASN A 258 -17.11 13.48 -18.20
N LEU A 259 -18.43 13.45 -18.38
CA LEU A 259 -19.14 12.20 -18.67
C LEU A 259 -18.79 11.65 -20.07
N GLN A 260 -18.45 12.53 -21.03
CA GLN A 260 -17.91 12.11 -22.32
C GLN A 260 -16.53 11.47 -22.20
N ARG A 261 -15.66 12.04 -21.36
CA ARG A 261 -14.33 11.47 -21.07
C ARG A 261 -14.49 10.08 -20.46
N ILE A 262 -15.35 9.94 -19.45
CA ILE A 262 -15.65 8.65 -18.80
C ILE A 262 -16.20 7.64 -19.82
N ARG A 263 -17.15 8.03 -20.68
CA ARG A 263 -17.63 7.17 -21.77
C ARG A 263 -16.50 6.74 -22.71
N GLY A 264 -15.51 7.60 -22.94
CA GLY A 264 -14.29 7.26 -23.67
C GLY A 264 -13.46 6.18 -22.95
N PHE A 265 -13.23 6.36 -21.65
CA PHE A 265 -12.50 5.39 -20.82
C PHE A 265 -13.18 4.02 -20.74
N LEU A 266 -14.51 3.98 -20.59
CA LEU A 266 -15.28 2.73 -20.55
C LEU A 266 -15.21 1.92 -21.84
N LYS A 267 -14.99 2.57 -23.00
CA LYS A 267 -14.78 1.88 -24.28
C LYS A 267 -13.39 1.25 -24.42
N ILE A 268 -12.41 1.74 -23.66
CA ILE A 268 -11.02 1.27 -23.70
C ILE A 268 -10.86 0.03 -22.80
N LYS A 269 -11.56 -0.01 -21.67
CA LYS A 269 -11.68 -1.21 -20.83
C LYS A 269 -12.52 -2.28 -21.56
N LYS A 270 -11.88 -3.23 -22.25
CA LYS A 270 -12.55 -4.50 -22.61
C LYS A 270 -12.80 -5.31 -21.33
N PRO A 271 -13.89 -6.11 -21.25
CA PRO A 271 -14.04 -7.05 -20.15
C PRO A 271 -12.84 -7.99 -20.15
N TYR A 272 -12.14 -8.06 -19.02
CA TYR A 272 -11.14 -9.08 -18.78
C TYR A 272 -11.89 -10.41 -18.62
N SER A 273 -11.94 -11.22 -19.69
CA SER A 273 -12.33 -12.62 -19.56
C SER A 273 -11.15 -13.34 -18.91
N SER A 274 -11.24 -13.60 -17.60
CA SER A 274 -10.30 -14.49 -16.93
C SER A 274 -10.31 -15.85 -17.65
N PRO A 275 -9.16 -16.40 -18.11
CA PRO A 275 -9.10 -17.73 -18.69
C PRO A 275 -9.27 -18.88 -17.67
N LEU A 276 -9.60 -18.60 -16.41
CA LEU A 276 -9.58 -19.60 -15.34
C LEU A 276 -10.95 -19.78 -14.68
N VAL A 277 -11.96 -20.18 -15.47
CA VAL A 277 -13.03 -21.07 -14.97
C VAL A 277 -13.41 -22.00 -16.12
N GLY A 278 -12.66 -23.11 -16.25
CA GLY A 278 -13.15 -24.24 -17.02
C GLY A 278 -14.40 -24.78 -16.33
N GLU A 279 -15.53 -24.73 -17.02
CA GLU A 279 -16.75 -25.43 -16.66
C GLU A 279 -16.44 -26.92 -16.47
N VAL A 280 -16.32 -27.38 -15.22
CA VAL A 280 -16.47 -28.80 -14.91
C VAL A 280 -17.96 -29.11 -15.03
N ARG A 281 -18.34 -29.59 -16.22
CA ARG A 281 -19.63 -30.24 -16.47
C ARG A 281 -19.88 -31.30 -15.41
N ARG A 282 -20.86 -31.07 -14.52
CA ARG A 282 -21.51 -32.14 -13.75
C ARG A 282 -22.50 -32.84 -14.65
N GLY A 283 -22.07 -33.94 -15.27
CA GLY A 283 -22.96 -35.00 -15.74
C GLY A 283 -22.88 -36.14 -14.73
N GLY A 284 -24.00 -36.51 -14.12
CA GLY A 284 -24.08 -37.66 -13.22
C GLY A 284 -24.41 -38.95 -13.98
N SER A 285 -23.88 -40.08 -13.51
CA SER A 285 -24.66 -41.21 -12.98
C SER A 285 -23.78 -42.42 -12.66
N GLN A 286 -24.14 -43.14 -11.58
CA GLN A 286 -23.88 -44.56 -11.28
C GLN A 286 -22.44 -44.94 -10.87
N SER A 287 -22.21 -45.16 -9.56
CA SER A 287 -22.36 -46.40 -8.77
C SER A 287 -21.12 -47.31 -8.87
N ASP A 288 -20.32 -47.36 -7.81
CA ASP A 288 -19.92 -48.61 -7.14
C ASP A 288 -18.91 -48.37 -5.99
N SER A 289 -19.27 -48.95 -4.84
CA SER A 289 -18.54 -49.50 -3.67
C SER A 289 -17.11 -49.04 -3.28
N PRO A 290 -16.81 -48.91 -1.96
CA PRO A 290 -15.53 -48.42 -1.46
C PRO A 290 -14.50 -49.54 -1.29
N SER A 291 -13.21 -49.21 -1.47
CA SER A 291 -12.07 -50.07 -1.10
C SER A 291 -10.90 -49.22 -0.59
N PRO A 292 -10.02 -49.78 0.25
CA PRO A 292 -9.50 -49.11 1.44
C PRO A 292 -8.19 -48.33 1.23
N ARG A 293 -7.95 -47.38 2.14
CA ARG A 293 -6.72 -46.58 2.24
C ARG A 293 -5.48 -47.45 2.46
N PRO A 294 -4.36 -47.20 1.77
CA PRO A 294 -3.07 -47.70 2.21
C PRO A 294 -2.44 -46.74 3.22
N SER A 295 -2.05 -47.31 4.35
CA SER A 295 -1.08 -46.80 5.31
C SER A 295 0.27 -46.57 4.64
N HIS A 296 0.91 -45.42 4.87
CA HIS A 296 2.36 -45.30 4.76
C HIS A 296 2.96 -44.65 6.00
N GLN A 297 3.74 -45.49 6.70
CA GLN A 297 4.74 -45.16 7.69
C GLN A 297 5.75 -44.13 7.19
N GLY A 298 6.24 -43.34 8.14
CA GLY A 298 7.16 -42.24 7.93
C GLY A 298 8.56 -42.60 7.43
N ARG A 299 9.24 -41.54 7.01
CA ARG A 299 10.70 -41.42 7.04
C ARG A 299 11.02 -40.00 7.50
N GLY A 300 11.65 -39.93 8.66
CA GLY A 300 12.11 -38.69 9.27
C GLY A 300 13.20 -38.02 8.44
N MET A 301 13.11 -36.69 8.41
CA MET A 301 14.27 -35.81 8.48
C MET A 301 13.93 -34.72 9.48
N GLU A 302 14.09 -35.03 10.77
CA GLU A 302 14.36 -34.02 11.78
C GLU A 302 15.72 -33.40 11.44
N LYS A 303 15.70 -32.22 10.82
CA LYS A 303 16.78 -31.26 11.01
C LYS A 303 16.31 -30.32 12.11
N SER A 304 16.84 -30.55 13.31
CA SER A 304 16.73 -29.67 14.45
C SER A 304 17.17 -28.25 14.05
N PHE A 305 16.22 -27.32 14.02
CA PHE A 305 16.53 -25.91 14.16
C PHE A 305 16.71 -25.63 15.65
N PRO A 306 17.90 -25.23 16.13
CA PRO A 306 18.13 -24.95 17.54
C PRO A 306 17.75 -23.48 17.80
N LEU A 307 16.48 -23.14 17.64
CA LEU A 307 15.94 -21.87 18.09
C LEU A 307 14.62 -22.20 18.77
N ASP A 308 14.60 -22.03 20.09
CA ASP A 308 13.39 -22.09 20.89
C ASP A 308 12.47 -20.95 20.44
N LEU A 309 11.65 -21.25 19.43
CA LEU A 309 10.70 -20.31 18.85
C LEU A 309 9.71 -19.82 19.90
N GLU A 310 9.37 -20.62 20.91
CA GLU A 310 8.50 -20.19 21.99
C GLU A 310 9.18 -19.17 22.90
N ALA A 311 10.46 -19.37 23.22
CA ALA A 311 11.23 -18.37 23.97
C ALA A 311 11.39 -17.06 23.18
N LEU A 312 11.66 -17.15 21.88
CA LEU A 312 11.75 -15.97 21.00
C LEU A 312 10.42 -15.24 20.83
N LEU A 313 9.30 -15.97 20.80
CA LEU A 313 7.97 -15.37 20.75
C LEU A 313 7.64 -14.66 22.05
N LYS A 314 7.91 -15.28 23.21
CA LYS A 314 7.72 -14.65 24.54
C LYS A 314 8.61 -13.42 24.73
N GLU A 315 9.86 -13.49 24.30
CA GLU A 315 10.77 -12.33 24.31
C GLU A 315 10.27 -11.26 23.34
N GLY A 316 9.77 -11.67 22.17
CA GLY A 316 9.12 -10.80 21.18
C GLY A 316 7.92 -10.04 21.74
N ASP A 317 7.01 -10.71 22.44
CA ASP A 317 5.82 -10.10 23.04
C ASP A 317 6.19 -9.01 24.06
N LEU A 318 7.19 -9.29 24.92
CA LEU A 318 7.70 -8.31 25.89
C LEU A 318 8.41 -7.12 25.23
N LEU A 319 9.10 -7.36 24.10
CA LEU A 319 9.75 -6.30 23.33
C LEU A 319 8.74 -5.47 22.55
N GLU A 320 7.65 -6.09 22.06
CA GLU A 320 6.55 -5.41 21.42
C GLU A 320 5.85 -4.47 22.39
N GLU A 321 5.57 -4.91 23.62
CA GLU A 321 5.01 -4.05 24.67
C GLU A 321 5.92 -2.85 24.95
N LYS A 322 7.22 -3.06 25.15
CA LYS A 322 8.20 -1.97 25.34
C LYS A 322 8.29 -1.02 24.15
N LEU A 323 8.16 -1.53 22.93
CA LEU A 323 8.18 -0.72 21.71
C LEU A 323 6.89 0.09 21.57
N TYR A 324 5.76 -0.49 21.95
CA TYR A 324 4.47 0.19 22.01
C TYR A 324 4.49 1.31 23.06
N ASP A 325 5.00 1.02 24.26
CA ASP A 325 5.19 2.00 25.32
C ASP A 325 6.18 3.10 24.94
N SER A 326 7.27 2.75 24.25
CA SER A 326 8.20 3.75 23.71
C SER A 326 7.50 4.65 22.69
N LYS A 327 6.72 4.09 21.76
CA LYS A 327 5.93 4.90 20.82
C LYS A 327 4.91 5.78 21.53
N LEU A 328 4.21 5.25 22.55
CA LEU A 328 3.28 6.00 23.38
C LEU A 328 3.98 7.10 24.19
N ALA A 329 5.16 6.86 24.77
CA ALA A 329 5.94 7.84 25.53
C ALA A 329 6.46 8.97 24.63
N VAL A 330 6.85 8.64 23.40
CA VAL A 330 7.13 9.60 22.32
C VAL A 330 5.87 10.43 22.01
N HIS A 331 4.67 9.87 22.12
CA HIS A 331 3.41 10.60 21.86
C HIS A 331 2.81 11.32 23.09
N SER A 332 3.11 10.89 24.31
CA SER A 332 2.41 11.29 25.55
C SER A 332 3.22 12.17 26.50
N SER A 333 4.48 12.49 26.16
CA SER A 333 5.32 13.46 26.89
C SER A 333 4.86 14.92 26.67
N ARG A 334 3.63 15.20 27.11
CA ARG A 334 3.12 16.36 27.87
C ARG A 334 1.59 16.40 27.73
N LEU A 335 0.93 15.54 28.49
CA LEU A 335 -0.44 15.74 28.98
C LEU A 335 -0.47 16.47 30.34
N ILE A 336 0.61 17.21 30.67
CA ILE A 336 0.68 18.10 31.84
C ILE A 336 1.16 19.47 31.37
#